data_AF-C4YXR5-F1
#
_entry.id   AF-C4YXR5-F1
#
_cell.length_a   1.000
_cell.length_b   1.000
_cell.length_c   1.000
_cell.angle_alpha   90.00
_cell.angle_beta   90.00
_cell.angle_gamma   90.00
#
_symmetry.space_group_name_H-M   'P 1'
#
loop_
_entity.id
_entity.type
_entity.pdbx_description
1 polymer ?
#
loop_
_entity_poly.entity_id
_entity_poly.type
_entity_poly.pdbx_seq_one_letter_code
_entity_poly.pdbx_strand_id
1 'polypeptide(L)'
;MEKDYLNRTQLYSCYTYINQIKKGMKHRDLLPVVIISIIGTKALPDELPWSEMKEIAKDNYDYWFGRGKGFLKGATTYLNDLEYALSAFSLHQATESFYSTIFLLVFSNYKPKLDDIKKLGSRVRKYHIELLQVFPMATPEQEECFKLLQKAYVDARYDKNYKITKEQLLYLIERIEKLKEITERICTTRINQ
;
A
#
# COMPACT_ATOMS: atom_id res chain seq x y z
N MET A 1 1.66 11.82 17.31
CA MET A 1 0.83 10.93 18.14
C MET A 1 -0.62 11.41 18.19
N GLU A 2 -0.88 12.71 18.37
CA GLU A 2 -2.24 13.28 18.41
C GLU A 2 -2.98 13.37 17.05
N LYS A 3 -2.28 13.49 15.93
CA LYS A 3 -2.91 13.47 14.59
C LYS A 3 -3.50 12.09 14.23
N ASP A 4 -2.90 11.03 14.78
CA ASP A 4 -3.40 9.67 14.66
C ASP A 4 -4.63 9.44 15.57
N TYR A 5 -4.71 10.17 16.69
CA TYR A 5 -5.88 10.23 17.56
C TYR A 5 -7.06 10.92 16.85
N LEU A 6 -6.84 12.07 16.20
CA LEU A 6 -7.89 12.81 15.47
C LEU A 6 -8.51 12.02 14.30
N ASN A 7 -7.69 11.31 13.52
CA ASN A 7 -8.17 10.46 12.43
C ASN A 7 -8.90 9.20 12.93
N ARG A 8 -8.51 8.66 14.10
CA ARG A 8 -9.27 7.59 14.75
C ARG A 8 -10.62 8.13 15.23
N THR A 9 -10.68 9.30 15.84
CA THR A 9 -11.92 9.94 16.30
C THR A 9 -12.90 10.20 15.14
N GLN A 10 -12.42 10.66 13.98
CA GLN A 10 -13.25 10.83 12.78
C GLN A 10 -13.78 9.50 12.23
N LEU A 11 -12.94 8.46 12.13
CA LEU A 11 -13.35 7.15 11.63
C LEU A 11 -14.36 6.45 12.58
N TYR A 12 -14.14 6.53 13.90
CA TYR A 12 -15.08 6.04 14.91
C TYR A 12 -16.40 6.83 14.90
N SER A 13 -16.36 8.14 14.61
CA SER A 13 -17.56 8.96 14.49
C SER A 13 -18.39 8.60 13.25
N CYS A 14 -17.77 8.36 12.09
CA CYS A 14 -18.45 7.91 10.88
C CYS A 14 -19.01 6.49 11.02
N TYR A 15 -18.28 5.59 11.69
CA TYR A 15 -18.74 4.22 11.95
C TYR A 15 -19.95 4.19 12.91
N THR A 16 -19.90 4.98 13.99
CA THR A 16 -21.01 5.13 14.96
C THR A 16 -22.23 5.76 14.29
N TYR A 17 -22.03 6.79 13.47
CA TYR A 17 -23.08 7.46 12.72
C TYR A 17 -23.81 6.50 11.75
N ILE A 18 -23.06 5.71 10.96
CA ILE A 18 -23.66 4.75 10.02
C ILE A 18 -24.40 3.62 10.76
N ASN A 19 -23.87 3.14 11.88
CA ASN A 19 -24.55 2.09 12.67
C ASN A 19 -25.84 2.58 13.34
N GLN A 20 -25.91 3.85 13.73
CA GLN A 20 -27.10 4.45 14.33
C GLN A 20 -28.19 4.74 13.29
N ILE A 21 -27.82 5.14 12.07
CA ILE A 21 -28.73 5.23 10.92
C ILE A 21 -29.31 3.83 10.58
N LYS A 22 -28.46 2.80 10.57
CA LYS A 22 -28.90 1.41 10.33
C LYS A 22 -29.85 0.85 11.41
N LYS A 23 -29.86 1.43 12.61
CA LYS A 23 -30.82 1.13 13.70
C LYS A 23 -32.11 1.95 13.63
N GLY A 24 -32.30 2.75 12.57
CA GLY A 24 -33.53 3.49 12.30
C GLY A 24 -33.60 4.90 12.87
N MET A 25 -32.50 5.42 13.44
CA MET A 25 -32.45 6.83 13.86
C MET A 25 -32.35 7.77 12.66
N LYS A 26 -33.02 8.92 12.74
CA LYS A 26 -33.11 9.88 11.64
C LYS A 26 -31.93 10.84 11.65
N HIS A 27 -31.51 11.24 10.46
CA HIS A 27 -30.36 12.11 10.23
C HIS A 27 -30.38 13.41 11.08
N ARG A 28 -31.56 14.01 11.25
CA ARG A 28 -31.75 15.26 12.00
C ARG A 28 -31.36 15.18 13.47
N ASP A 29 -31.50 14.00 14.09
CA ASP A 29 -31.28 13.78 15.52
C ASP A 29 -29.78 13.45 15.82
N LEU A 30 -28.95 13.30 14.78
CA LEU A 30 -27.52 12.96 14.84
C LEU A 30 -26.58 14.12 14.44
N LEU A 31 -27.13 15.22 13.91
CA LEU A 31 -26.39 16.39 13.42
C LEU A 31 -25.45 17.04 14.47
N PRO A 32 -25.83 17.22 15.75
CA PRO A 32 -24.96 17.87 16.73
C PRO A 32 -23.66 17.10 17.02
N VAL A 33 -23.70 15.76 16.91
CA VAL A 33 -22.56 14.87 17.21
C VAL A 33 -21.55 14.85 16.06
N VAL A 34 -22.01 15.04 14.81
CA VAL A 34 -21.15 15.16 13.62
C VAL A 34 -20.45 16.53 13.57
N ILE A 35 -21.14 17.60 13.99
CA ILE A 35 -20.63 18.98 13.97
C ILE A 35 -19.45 19.18 14.94
N ILE A 36 -19.52 18.62 16.16
CA ILE A 36 -18.44 18.72 17.17
C ILE A 36 -17.17 17.94 16.75
N SER A 37 -17.29 16.92 15.91
CA SER A 37 -16.17 16.11 15.38
C SER A 37 -15.41 16.79 14.22
N ILE A 38 -16.07 17.68 13.48
CA ILE A 38 -15.56 18.23 12.20
C ILE A 38 -14.96 19.63 12.34
N ILE A 39 -15.35 20.46 13.32
CA ILE A 39 -14.79 21.83 13.44
C ILE A 39 -13.42 21.81 14.14
N GLY A 40 -12.43 21.36 13.37
CA GLY A 40 -11.00 21.65 13.47
C GLY A 40 -10.48 22.26 12.15
N THR A 41 -11.30 23.14 11.55
CA THR A 41 -11.02 24.16 10.52
C THR A 41 -9.89 23.92 9.48
N LYS A 42 -10.27 23.51 8.26
CA LYS A 42 -10.03 24.26 7.00
C LYS A 42 -10.87 23.65 5.88
N ALA A 43 -11.59 24.51 5.16
CA ALA A 43 -12.55 24.19 4.10
C ALA A 43 -12.01 23.16 3.09
N LEU A 44 -12.81 22.13 2.80
CA LEU A 44 -12.62 21.25 1.65
C LEU A 44 -12.95 22.05 0.37
N PRO A 45 -12.06 22.12 -0.63
CA PRO A 45 -12.43 22.68 -1.94
C PRO A 45 -13.48 21.77 -2.59
N ASP A 46 -14.36 22.36 -3.39
CA ASP A 46 -15.48 21.69 -4.07
C ASP A 46 -15.05 20.35 -4.67
N GLU A 47 -15.83 19.29 -4.42
CA GLU A 47 -15.55 17.92 -4.85
C GLU A 47 -15.24 17.87 -6.36
N LEU A 48 -14.04 17.42 -6.74
CA LEU A 48 -13.65 17.31 -8.14
C LEU A 48 -14.64 16.41 -8.92
N PRO A 49 -14.99 16.73 -10.17
CA PRO A 49 -15.83 15.88 -11.00
C PRO A 49 -15.26 14.45 -11.11
N TRP A 50 -16.13 13.44 -11.15
CA TRP A 50 -15.74 12.03 -11.21
C TRP A 50 -14.78 11.70 -12.38
N SER A 51 -14.93 12.40 -13.51
CA SER A 51 -14.03 12.29 -14.66
C SER A 51 -12.59 12.71 -14.34
N GLU A 52 -12.42 13.77 -13.55
CA GLU A 52 -11.11 14.29 -13.15
C GLU A 52 -10.45 13.38 -12.11
N MET A 53 -11.24 12.81 -11.20
CA MET A 53 -10.76 11.77 -10.28
C MET A 53 -10.30 10.50 -11.02
N LYS A 54 -10.96 10.13 -12.11
CA LYS A 54 -10.61 8.96 -12.94
C LYS A 54 -9.29 9.16 -13.70
N GLU A 55 -9.08 10.34 -14.29
CA GLU A 55 -7.81 10.70 -14.93
C GLU A 55 -6.65 10.71 -13.93
N ILE A 56 -6.83 11.34 -12.76
CA ILE A 56 -5.82 11.34 -11.70
C ILE A 56 -5.48 9.91 -11.22
N ALA A 57 -6.48 9.03 -11.11
CA ALA A 57 -6.25 7.64 -10.72
C ALA A 57 -5.43 6.88 -11.78
N LYS A 58 -5.69 7.13 -13.06
CA LYS A 58 -4.97 6.54 -14.18
C LYS A 58 -3.52 7.04 -14.25
N ASP A 59 -3.28 8.34 -14.12
CA ASP A 59 -1.94 8.92 -14.09
C ASP A 59 -1.10 8.37 -12.94
N ASN A 60 -1.69 8.26 -11.75
CA ASN A 60 -1.02 7.63 -10.61
C ASN A 60 -0.71 6.16 -10.86
N TYR A 61 -1.64 5.42 -11.47
CA TYR A 61 -1.41 4.03 -11.83
C TYR A 61 -0.23 3.92 -12.78
N ASP A 62 -0.24 4.64 -13.90
CA ASP A 62 0.81 4.58 -14.91
C ASP A 62 2.18 4.92 -14.32
N TYR A 63 2.24 5.96 -13.48
CA TYR A 63 3.46 6.36 -12.80
C TYR A 63 3.95 5.31 -11.79
N TRP A 64 3.15 4.96 -10.77
CA TRP A 64 3.61 4.11 -9.67
C TRP A 64 3.76 2.64 -10.08
N PHE A 65 2.84 2.13 -10.91
CA PHE A 65 2.95 0.79 -11.47
C PHE A 65 4.14 0.69 -12.42
N GLY A 66 4.33 1.70 -13.28
CA GLY A 66 5.50 1.83 -14.15
C GLY A 66 6.82 1.80 -13.35
N ARG A 67 6.92 2.58 -12.27
CA ARG A 67 8.10 2.56 -11.38
C ARG A 67 8.31 1.19 -10.72
N GLY A 68 7.25 0.55 -10.24
CA GLY A 68 7.33 -0.81 -9.67
C GLY A 68 7.90 -1.82 -10.66
N LYS A 69 7.45 -1.79 -11.92
CA LYS A 69 8.01 -2.61 -13.01
C LYS A 69 9.48 -2.30 -13.27
N GLY A 70 9.86 -1.02 -13.28
CA GLY A 70 11.25 -0.59 -13.45
C GLY A 70 12.17 -1.14 -12.36
N PHE A 71 11.76 -1.04 -11.09
CA PHE A 71 12.52 -1.59 -9.97
C PHE A 71 12.64 -3.12 -10.02
N LEU A 72 11.58 -3.82 -10.43
CA LEU A 72 11.62 -5.27 -10.60
C LEU A 72 12.63 -5.68 -11.68
N LYS A 73 12.64 -4.99 -12.83
CA LYS A 73 13.64 -5.20 -13.88
C LYS A 73 15.07 -4.92 -13.39
N GLY A 74 15.23 -3.85 -12.60
CA GLY A 74 16.51 -3.52 -11.97
C GLY A 74 16.98 -4.63 -11.02
N ALA A 75 16.09 -5.17 -10.20
CA ALA A 75 16.40 -6.28 -9.30
C ALA A 75 16.90 -7.52 -10.05
N THR A 76 16.27 -7.89 -11.16
CA THR A 76 16.73 -9.00 -12.02
C THR A 76 18.11 -8.74 -12.62
N THR A 77 18.40 -7.49 -12.98
CA THR A 77 19.72 -7.10 -13.50
C THR A 77 20.79 -7.24 -12.42
N TYR A 78 20.57 -6.65 -11.25
CA TYR A 78 21.49 -6.78 -10.10
C TYR A 78 21.67 -8.22 -9.63
N LEU A 79 20.65 -9.07 -9.77
CA LEU A 79 20.77 -10.50 -9.48
C LEU A 79 21.79 -11.18 -10.42
N ASN A 80 21.74 -10.85 -11.71
CA ASN A 80 22.66 -11.41 -12.72
C ASN A 80 24.09 -10.88 -12.55
N ASP A 81 24.23 -9.64 -12.10
CA ASP A 81 25.52 -8.99 -11.81
C ASP A 81 26.11 -9.44 -10.45
N LEU A 82 25.44 -10.36 -9.74
CA LEU A 82 25.80 -10.86 -8.40
C LEU A 82 25.74 -9.78 -7.28
N GLU A 83 25.10 -8.65 -7.56
CA GLU A 83 24.87 -7.53 -6.65
C GLU A 83 23.62 -7.76 -5.79
N TYR A 84 23.68 -8.77 -4.93
CA TYR A 84 22.52 -9.29 -4.20
C TYR A 84 21.87 -8.28 -3.24
N ALA A 85 22.67 -7.42 -2.59
CA ALA A 85 22.15 -6.37 -1.72
C ALA A 85 21.34 -5.33 -2.51
N LEU A 86 21.85 -4.87 -3.66
CA LEU A 86 21.17 -3.93 -4.54
C LEU A 86 19.92 -4.54 -5.20
N SER A 87 19.98 -5.84 -5.50
CA SER A 87 18.82 -6.61 -5.96
C SER A 87 17.71 -6.61 -4.90
N ALA A 88 18.03 -6.96 -3.64
CA ALA A 88 17.08 -6.94 -2.53
C ALA A 88 16.49 -5.53 -2.28
N PHE A 89 17.33 -4.50 -2.33
CA PHE A 89 16.87 -3.11 -2.20
C PHE A 89 15.87 -2.74 -3.31
N SER A 90 16.18 -3.11 -4.55
CA SER A 90 15.31 -2.86 -5.70
C SER A 90 13.97 -3.61 -5.57
N LEU A 91 13.98 -4.84 -5.06
CA LEU A 91 12.77 -5.61 -4.74
C LEU A 91 11.91 -4.95 -3.65
N HIS A 92 12.54 -4.35 -2.64
CA HIS A 92 11.82 -3.58 -1.63
C HIS A 92 11.10 -2.38 -2.26
N GLN A 93 11.80 -1.61 -3.09
CA GLN A 93 11.24 -0.45 -3.79
C GLN A 93 10.11 -0.84 -4.77
N ALA A 94 10.24 -1.98 -5.45
CA ALA A 94 9.19 -2.54 -6.29
C ALA A 94 7.93 -2.85 -5.47
N THR A 95 8.10 -3.51 -4.33
CA THR A 95 7.01 -3.86 -3.41
C THR A 95 6.29 -2.63 -2.88
N GLU A 96 7.03 -1.60 -2.45
CA GLU A 96 6.45 -0.32 -1.99
C GLU A 96 5.67 0.36 -3.12
N SER A 97 6.21 0.36 -4.35
CA SER A 97 5.56 0.98 -5.50
C SER A 97 4.26 0.28 -5.87
N PHE A 98 4.21 -1.06 -5.87
CA PHE A 98 2.98 -1.81 -6.14
C PHE A 98 1.93 -1.59 -5.05
N TYR A 99 2.30 -1.64 -3.76
CA TYR A 99 1.37 -1.30 -2.70
C TYR A 99 0.89 0.15 -2.78
N SER A 100 1.78 1.10 -3.09
CA SER A 100 1.42 2.51 -3.29
C SER A 100 0.42 2.68 -4.44
N THR A 101 0.59 1.94 -5.53
CA THR A 101 -0.35 1.93 -6.67
C THR A 101 -1.74 1.51 -6.21
N ILE A 102 -1.84 0.39 -5.48
CA ILE A 102 -3.11 -0.09 -4.92
C ILE A 102 -3.70 0.95 -3.96
N PHE A 103 -2.89 1.56 -3.10
CA PHE A 103 -3.37 2.62 -2.19
C PHE A 103 -3.93 3.83 -2.94
N LEU A 104 -3.17 4.39 -3.88
CA LEU A 104 -3.55 5.62 -4.56
C LEU A 104 -4.80 5.44 -5.41
N LEU A 105 -4.94 4.26 -6.03
CA LEU A 105 -6.07 3.95 -6.90
C LEU A 105 -7.33 3.49 -6.13
N VAL A 106 -7.17 2.85 -4.96
CA VAL A 106 -8.31 2.44 -4.12
C VAL A 106 -8.77 3.55 -3.17
N PHE A 107 -7.86 4.37 -2.65
CA PHE A 107 -8.13 5.39 -1.62
C PHE A 107 -8.07 6.83 -2.13
N SER A 108 -8.39 7.07 -3.40
CA SER A 108 -8.56 8.42 -3.93
C SER A 108 -7.36 9.33 -3.63
N ASN A 109 -6.18 8.96 -4.13
CA ASN A 109 -5.00 9.82 -4.16
C ASN A 109 -4.25 10.00 -2.81
N TYR A 110 -4.50 9.17 -1.80
CA TYR A 110 -3.73 9.17 -0.54
C TYR A 110 -2.61 8.11 -0.53
N LYS A 111 -1.35 8.56 -0.62
CA LYS A 111 -0.17 7.73 -0.29
C LYS A 111 0.12 7.86 1.21
N PRO A 112 0.01 6.79 2.01
CA PRO A 112 0.52 6.82 3.38
C PRO A 112 2.03 7.10 3.35
N LYS A 113 2.53 8.05 4.16
CA LYS A 113 3.96 8.16 4.47
C LYS A 113 4.38 6.99 5.36
N LEU A 114 4.43 5.80 4.77
CA LEU A 114 4.80 4.56 5.44
C LEU A 114 5.84 3.86 4.57
N ASP A 115 7.09 3.93 4.99
CA ASP A 115 8.22 3.22 4.36
C ASP A 115 8.30 1.76 4.85
N ASP A 116 7.26 1.27 5.53
CA ASP A 116 7.22 -0.07 6.11
C ASP A 116 6.25 -0.96 5.31
N ILE A 117 6.83 -1.81 4.46
CA ILE A 117 6.12 -2.80 3.63
C ILE A 117 5.22 -3.73 4.45
N LYS A 118 5.51 -3.98 5.74
CA LYS A 118 4.66 -4.81 6.60
C LYS A 118 3.36 -4.08 6.97
N LYS A 119 3.46 -2.78 7.28
CA LYS A 119 2.30 -1.93 7.58
C LYS A 119 1.48 -1.67 6.32
N LEU A 120 2.14 -1.41 5.19
CA LEU A 120 1.49 -1.27 3.88
C LEU A 120 0.73 -2.56 3.54
N GLY A 121 1.41 -3.71 3.59
CA GLY A 121 0.78 -5.01 3.33
C GLY A 121 -0.39 -5.30 4.27
N SER A 122 -0.27 -5.02 5.58
CA SER A 122 -1.38 -5.22 6.54
C SER A 122 -2.64 -4.42 6.21
N ARG A 123 -2.47 -3.19 5.72
CA ARG A 123 -3.58 -2.34 5.31
C ARG A 123 -4.18 -2.81 3.98
N VAL A 124 -3.35 -3.15 3.00
CA VAL A 124 -3.79 -3.66 1.68
C VAL A 124 -4.54 -4.98 1.80
N ARG A 125 -4.11 -5.85 2.72
CA ARG A 125 -4.75 -7.15 3.02
C ARG A 125 -6.22 -7.06 3.41
N LYS A 126 -6.68 -5.90 3.92
CA LYS A 126 -8.09 -5.70 4.29
C LYS A 126 -9.02 -5.56 3.07
N TYR A 127 -8.46 -5.31 1.88
CA TYR A 127 -9.23 -5.01 0.67
C TYR A 127 -9.34 -6.21 -0.25
N HIS A 128 -8.26 -6.95 -0.46
CA HIS A 128 -8.25 -8.13 -1.33
C HIS A 128 -7.56 -9.31 -0.65
N ILE A 129 -8.32 -10.40 -0.53
CA ILE A 129 -7.86 -11.66 0.07
C ILE A 129 -6.66 -12.26 -0.67
N GLU A 130 -6.54 -12.01 -1.97
CA GLU A 130 -5.43 -12.48 -2.80
C GLU A 130 -4.08 -11.88 -2.38
N LEU A 131 -4.08 -10.67 -1.80
CA LEU A 131 -2.87 -10.01 -1.31
C LEU A 131 -2.36 -10.63 0.00
N LEU A 132 -3.18 -11.43 0.70
CA LEU A 132 -2.71 -12.30 1.79
C LEU A 132 -1.82 -13.43 1.28
N GLN A 133 -2.08 -13.89 0.05
CA GLN A 133 -1.37 -15.04 -0.51
C GLN A 133 -0.01 -14.65 -1.09
N VAL A 134 0.29 -13.36 -1.31
CA VAL A 134 1.52 -12.89 -1.94
C VAL A 134 2.76 -13.13 -1.08
N PHE A 135 2.69 -12.94 0.24
CA PHE A 135 3.79 -13.23 1.15
C PHE A 135 3.31 -14.20 2.23
N PRO A 136 3.25 -15.50 1.93
CA PRO A 136 2.92 -16.50 2.93
C PRO A 136 4.03 -16.50 3.98
N MET A 137 3.65 -16.51 5.26
CA MET A 137 4.57 -16.65 6.39
C MET A 137 4.36 -18.03 7.03
N ALA A 138 4.19 -19.06 6.20
CA ALA A 138 3.81 -20.40 6.63
C ALA A 138 5.02 -21.21 7.11
N THR A 139 6.22 -20.91 6.60
CA THR A 139 7.47 -21.56 7.02
C THR A 139 8.47 -20.55 7.58
N PRO A 140 9.39 -20.96 8.46
CA PRO A 140 10.43 -20.08 9.01
C PRO A 140 11.28 -19.40 7.93
N GLU A 141 11.57 -20.11 6.84
CA GLU A 141 12.37 -19.61 5.72
C GLU A 141 11.65 -18.49 4.97
N GLN A 142 10.33 -18.59 4.83
CA GLN A 142 9.51 -17.54 4.21
C GLN A 142 9.47 -16.28 5.07
N GLU A 143 9.33 -16.45 6.39
CA GLU A 143 9.37 -15.34 7.34
C GLU A 143 10.74 -14.65 7.32
N GLU A 144 11.82 -15.42 7.25
CA GLU A 144 13.18 -14.91 7.12
C GLU A 144 13.37 -14.13 5.82
N CYS A 145 12.93 -14.67 4.67
CA CYS A 145 12.99 -13.97 3.38
C CYS A 145 12.26 -12.61 3.44
N PHE A 146 11.07 -12.58 4.06
CA PHE A 146 10.33 -11.32 4.21
C PHE A 146 11.02 -10.33 5.14
N LYS A 147 11.64 -10.81 6.23
CA LYS A 147 12.45 -9.96 7.13
C LYS A 147 13.67 -9.39 6.40
N LEU A 148 14.35 -10.18 5.58
CA LEU A 148 15.48 -9.73 4.77
C LEU A 148 15.04 -8.68 3.73
N LEU A 149 13.89 -8.89 3.08
CA LEU A 149 13.30 -7.90 2.18
C LEU A 149 12.97 -6.59 2.92
N GLN A 150 12.39 -6.66 4.13
CA GLN A 150 12.07 -5.48 4.92
C GLN A 150 13.33 -4.70 5.32
N LYS A 151 14.36 -5.41 5.77
CA LYS A 151 15.66 -4.83 6.14
C LYS A 151 16.41 -4.21 4.96
N ALA A 152 16.22 -4.75 3.75
CA ALA A 152 16.91 -4.30 2.56
C ALA A 152 16.75 -2.79 2.28
N TYR A 153 15.66 -2.15 2.73
CA TYR A 153 15.49 -0.70 2.57
C TYR A 153 16.61 0.14 3.21
N VAL A 154 17.10 -0.28 4.38
CA VAL A 154 18.13 0.44 5.14
C VAL A 154 19.44 -0.33 5.07
N ASP A 155 19.41 -1.61 5.39
CA ASP A 155 20.60 -2.41 5.64
C ASP A 155 21.37 -2.69 4.35
N ALA A 156 20.69 -2.89 3.21
CA ALA A 156 21.38 -3.16 1.94
C ALA A 156 22.21 -1.96 1.43
N ARG A 157 21.99 -0.75 1.95
CA ARG A 157 22.74 0.46 1.57
C ARG A 157 23.85 0.81 2.55
N TYR A 158 23.69 0.46 3.82
CA TYR A 158 24.56 0.96 4.90
C TYR A 158 25.25 -0.15 5.70
N ASP A 159 24.72 -1.37 5.71
CA ASP A 159 25.28 -2.49 6.45
C ASP A 159 26.09 -3.42 5.53
N LYS A 160 27.40 -3.46 5.75
CA LYS A 160 28.32 -4.36 5.05
C LYS A 160 28.08 -5.84 5.40
N ASN A 161 27.36 -6.12 6.48
CA ASN A 161 27.02 -7.46 6.92
C ASN A 161 25.68 -7.96 6.37
N TYR A 162 24.96 -7.14 5.60
CA TYR A 162 23.73 -7.59 4.95
C TYR A 162 24.04 -8.71 3.96
N LYS A 163 23.54 -9.91 4.24
CA LYS A 163 23.71 -11.10 3.40
C LYS A 163 22.34 -11.66 3.04
N ILE A 164 22.15 -11.90 1.76
CA ILE A 164 20.99 -12.59 1.20
C ILE A 164 21.50 -13.55 0.13
N THR A 165 20.93 -14.75 0.07
CA THR A 165 21.34 -15.75 -0.92
C THR A 165 20.61 -15.56 -2.25
N LYS A 166 21.15 -16.16 -3.31
CA LYS A 166 20.54 -16.16 -4.63
C LYS A 166 19.16 -16.82 -4.61
N GLU A 167 19.01 -17.92 -3.87
CA GLU A 167 17.77 -18.68 -3.74
C GLU A 167 16.68 -17.84 -3.05
N GLN A 168 17.06 -17.13 -1.98
CA GLN A 168 16.15 -16.22 -1.29
C GLN A 168 15.71 -15.07 -2.20
N LEU A 169 16.62 -14.49 -3.00
CA LEU A 169 16.29 -13.45 -3.97
C LEU A 169 15.36 -13.95 -5.08
N LEU A 170 15.63 -15.12 -5.65
CA LEU A 170 14.78 -15.74 -6.67
C LEU A 170 13.36 -15.98 -6.15
N TYR A 171 13.25 -16.50 -4.92
CA TYR A 171 11.97 -16.63 -4.25
C TYR A 171 11.26 -15.27 -4.14
N LEU A 172 11.95 -14.23 -3.65
CA LEU A 172 11.37 -12.89 -3.50
C LEU A 172 10.93 -12.28 -4.84
N ILE A 173 11.70 -12.47 -5.92
CA ILE A 173 11.33 -12.04 -7.28
C ILE A 173 10.01 -12.69 -7.68
N GLU A 174 9.88 -14.02 -7.56
CA GLU A 174 8.65 -14.73 -7.90
C GLU A 174 7.44 -14.20 -7.09
N ARG A 175 7.63 -13.89 -5.80
CA ARG A 175 6.58 -13.31 -4.96
C ARG A 175 6.15 -11.92 -5.43
N ILE A 176 7.12 -11.10 -5.82
CA ILE A 176 6.86 -9.71 -6.26
C ILE A 176 6.28 -9.69 -7.68
N GLU A 177 6.61 -10.66 -8.53
CA GLU A 177 5.94 -10.87 -9.81
C GLU A 177 4.46 -11.20 -9.62
N LYS A 178 4.12 -12.09 -8.68
CA LYS A 178 2.72 -12.35 -8.30
C LYS A 178 2.04 -11.10 -7.76
N LEU A 179 2.74 -10.28 -6.97
CA LEU A 179 2.21 -9.00 -6.50
C LEU A 179 1.90 -8.04 -7.66
N LYS A 180 2.79 -7.97 -8.65
CA LYS A 180 2.62 -7.15 -9.86
C LYS A 180 1.35 -7.57 -10.61
N GLU A 181 1.16 -8.86 -10.87
CA GLU A 181 -0.02 -9.39 -11.59
C GLU A 181 -1.33 -9.08 -10.86
N ILE A 182 -1.36 -9.31 -9.54
CA ILE A 182 -2.54 -9.00 -8.72
C ILE A 182 -2.82 -7.50 -8.73
N THR A 183 -1.78 -6.67 -8.61
CA THR A 183 -1.89 -5.21 -8.65
C THR A 183 -2.46 -4.74 -9.99
N GLU A 184 -1.94 -5.26 -11.09
CA GLU A 184 -2.40 -4.97 -12.45
C GLU A 184 -3.88 -5.31 -12.62
N ARG A 185 -4.28 -6.53 -12.23
CA ARG A 185 -5.67 -6.99 -12.31
C ARG A 185 -6.63 -6.09 -11.51
N ILE A 186 -6.28 -5.76 -10.28
CA ILE A 186 -7.11 -4.90 -9.41
C ILE A 186 -7.24 -3.51 -10.04
N CYS A 187 -6.14 -2.93 -10.50
CA CYS A 187 -6.14 -1.57 -11.06
C CYS A 187 -6.92 -1.49 -12.38
N THR A 188 -6.68 -2.42 -13.31
CA THR A 188 -7.37 -2.46 -14.60
C THR A 188 -8.87 -2.66 -14.44
N THR A 189 -9.30 -3.53 -13.51
CA THR A 189 -10.73 -3.73 -13.22
C THR A 189 -11.40 -2.43 -12.76
N ARG A 190 -10.70 -1.62 -11.95
CA ARG A 190 -11.25 -0.40 -11.36
C ARG A 190 -11.15 0.82 -12.29
N ILE A 191 -10.17 0.88 -13.19
CA ILE A 191 -10.09 1.90 -14.25
C ILE A 191 -11.18 1.67 -15.30
N ASN A 192 -11.52 0.41 -15.60
CA ASN A 192 -12.52 0.06 -16.60
C ASN A 192 -13.98 0.08 -16.07
N GLN A 193 -14.17 0.27 -14.75
CA GLN A 193 -15.47 0.58 -14.14
C GLN A 193 -15.86 2.05 -14.39
#